data_AF-A0A3D1UWL9-F1
#
_entry.id   AF-A0A3D1UWL9-F1
#
_cell.length_a   1.000
_cell.length_b   1.000
_cell.length_c   1.000
_cell.angle_alpha   90.00
_cell.angle_beta   90.00
_cell.angle_gamma   90.00
#
_symmetry.space_group_name_H-M   'P 1'
#
loop_
_entity.id
_entity.type
_entity.pdbx_description
1 polymer ?
#
loop_
_entity_poly.entity_id
_entity_poly.type
_entity_poly.pdbx_seq_one_letter_code
_entity_poly.pdbx_strand_id
1 'polypeptide(L)'
;MITKEQLKFLAASAEFQKLLEEDEHIRELEASKYNRREEFLALRSVLLLPSCIGPLRIRPVTPAIWSYLWALGNNYTGDIRKADDMDTDIFLYLLSHDLHDLYDTPAELTGAAIGYCGKNGIDYDIAGNLLCKMIGQAFYPLRMLPETSSGGGGMNVYDIDWMTRICSIVAQETHERASYVMFEMSLCACCSYFIQALKKNDTKNTIRKRSDTELCREIYEYTMKLAEAFLRRKGYAVVK
;
A
#
# COMPACT_ATOMS: atom_id res chain seq x y z
N MET A 1 3.56 16.81 -32.47
CA MET A 1 4.53 15.72 -32.73
C MET A 1 5.97 16.15 -32.51
N ILE A 2 6.68 15.44 -31.62
CA ILE A 2 8.13 15.56 -31.40
C ILE A 2 8.88 14.94 -32.58
N THR A 3 9.91 15.60 -33.11
CA THR A 3 10.72 15.08 -34.22
C THR A 3 11.79 14.08 -33.75
N LYS A 4 12.33 13.28 -34.68
CA LYS A 4 13.42 12.33 -34.36
C LYS A 4 14.67 13.02 -33.78
N GLU A 5 14.97 14.24 -34.23
CA GLU A 5 16.11 15.03 -33.72
C GLU A 5 15.86 15.52 -32.30
N GLN A 6 14.64 15.97 -32.01
CA GLN A 6 14.22 16.35 -30.66
C GLN A 6 14.23 15.16 -29.70
N LEU A 7 13.84 13.96 -30.15
CA LEU A 7 13.96 12.73 -29.34
C LEU A 7 15.43 12.40 -29.01
N LYS A 8 16.35 12.53 -29.97
CA LYS A 8 17.78 12.34 -29.72
C LYS A 8 18.32 13.35 -28.71
N PHE A 9 17.91 14.61 -28.82
CA PHE A 9 18.27 15.65 -27.85
C PHE A 9 17.76 15.32 -26.44
N LEU A 10 16.49 14.90 -26.30
CA LEU A 10 15.91 14.52 -25.02
C LEU A 10 16.62 13.31 -24.38
N ALA A 11 16.97 12.30 -25.18
CA ALA A 11 17.72 11.14 -24.71
C ALA A 11 19.12 11.50 -24.20
N ALA A 12 19.76 12.51 -24.79
CA ALA A 12 21.08 13.02 -24.37
C ALA A 12 21.01 14.11 -23.28
N SER A 13 19.82 14.61 -22.94
CA SER A 13 19.65 15.71 -21.98
C SER A 13 19.62 15.19 -20.55
N ALA A 14 20.69 15.43 -19.79
CA ALA A 14 20.76 15.08 -18.37
C ALA A 14 19.63 15.73 -17.54
N GLU A 15 19.23 16.97 -17.87
CA GLU A 15 18.12 17.65 -17.21
C GLU A 15 16.79 16.93 -17.43
N PHE A 16 16.57 16.39 -18.63
CA PHE A 16 15.33 15.67 -18.93
C PHE A 16 15.33 14.27 -18.31
N GLN A 17 16.46 13.57 -18.31
CA GLN A 17 16.58 12.29 -17.61
C GLN A 17 16.33 12.45 -16.10
N LYS A 18 16.92 13.47 -15.48
CA LYS A 18 16.66 13.79 -14.08
C LYS A 18 15.19 14.10 -13.80
N LEU A 19 14.52 14.83 -14.69
CA LEU A 19 13.08 15.09 -14.59
C LEU A 19 12.26 13.80 -14.61
N LEU A 20 12.60 12.83 -15.46
CA LEU A 20 11.91 11.54 -15.50
C LEU A 20 12.19 10.68 -14.26
N GLU A 21 13.42 10.71 -13.74
CA GLU A 21 13.81 9.97 -12.53
C GLU A 21 13.13 10.51 -11.26
N GLU A 22 12.93 11.82 -11.18
CA GLU A 22 12.30 12.50 -10.04
C GLU A 22 10.76 12.55 -10.14
N ASP A 23 10.18 12.12 -11.26
CA ASP A 23 8.73 12.16 -11.47
C ASP A 23 7.99 11.08 -10.66
N GLU A 24 7.20 11.53 -9.67
CA GLU A 24 6.47 10.65 -8.76
C GLU A 24 5.44 9.79 -9.48
N HIS A 25 4.78 10.31 -10.53
CA HIS A 25 3.75 9.59 -11.27
C HIS A 25 4.35 8.46 -12.12
N ILE A 26 5.47 8.71 -12.82
CA ILE A 26 6.20 7.66 -13.55
C ILE A 26 6.65 6.58 -12.58
N ARG A 27 7.19 6.96 -11.42
CA ARG A 27 7.62 6.01 -10.39
C ARG A 27 6.46 5.14 -9.88
N GLU A 28 5.29 5.70 -9.67
CA GLU A 28 4.08 4.97 -9.28
C GLU A 28 3.60 3.99 -10.36
N LEU A 29 3.63 4.39 -11.63
CA LEU A 29 3.27 3.52 -12.76
C LEU A 29 4.27 2.38 -12.94
N GLU A 30 5.57 2.65 -12.81
CA GLU A 30 6.62 1.63 -12.82
C GLU A 30 6.45 0.64 -11.67
N ALA A 31 6.17 1.12 -10.45
CA ALA A 31 5.89 0.29 -9.28
C ALA A 31 4.56 -0.49 -9.36
N SER A 32 3.71 -0.19 -10.35
CA SER A 32 2.45 -0.89 -10.60
C SER A 32 2.60 -2.05 -11.60
N LYS A 33 3.76 -2.18 -12.25
CA LYS A 33 4.04 -3.30 -13.17
C LYS A 33 4.06 -4.63 -12.44
N TYR A 34 3.76 -5.70 -13.16
CA TYR A 34 3.68 -7.04 -12.60
C TYR A 34 5.03 -7.46 -12.00
N ASN A 35 5.01 -7.73 -10.70
CA ASN A 35 6.19 -8.17 -9.96
C ASN A 35 5.92 -9.51 -9.28
N ARG A 36 6.48 -10.59 -9.84
CA ARG A 36 6.32 -11.95 -9.28
C ARG A 36 6.74 -12.05 -7.82
N ARG A 37 7.74 -11.27 -7.40
CA ARG A 37 8.19 -11.27 -6.00
C ARG A 37 7.10 -10.71 -5.07
N GLU A 38 6.41 -9.65 -5.49
CA GLU A 38 5.30 -9.07 -4.73
C GLU A 38 4.11 -10.02 -4.67
N GLU A 39 3.78 -10.70 -5.78
CA GLU A 39 2.74 -11.74 -5.81
C GLU A 39 3.05 -12.88 -4.84
N PHE A 40 4.31 -13.33 -4.78
CA PHE A 40 4.73 -14.34 -3.83
C PHE A 40 4.54 -13.86 -2.38
N LEU A 41 4.90 -12.62 -2.07
CA LEU A 41 4.73 -12.07 -0.73
C LEU A 41 3.25 -11.92 -0.34
N ALA A 42 2.40 -11.44 -1.26
CA ALA A 42 0.95 -11.41 -1.07
C ALA A 42 0.38 -12.81 -0.82
N LEU A 43 0.81 -13.81 -1.60
CA LEU A 43 0.41 -15.22 -1.41
C LEU A 43 0.82 -15.73 -0.03
N ARG A 44 2.04 -15.44 0.44
CA ARG A 44 2.47 -15.82 1.80
C ARG A 44 1.54 -15.25 2.87
N SER A 45 1.12 -13.99 2.71
CA SER A 45 0.17 -13.34 3.63
C SER A 45 -1.19 -14.03 3.63
N VAL A 46 -1.70 -14.41 2.44
CA VAL A 46 -2.99 -15.12 2.32
C VAL A 46 -2.92 -16.51 2.95
N LEU A 47 -1.79 -17.20 2.79
CA LEU A 47 -1.54 -18.52 3.37
C LEU A 47 -1.18 -18.49 4.86
N LEU A 48 -1.20 -17.32 5.50
CA LEU A 48 -0.84 -17.13 6.91
C LEU A 48 0.53 -17.72 7.27
N LEU A 49 1.48 -17.67 6.33
CA LEU A 49 2.80 -18.23 6.56
C LEU A 49 3.54 -17.42 7.64
N PRO A 50 4.26 -18.08 8.55
CA PRO A 50 4.99 -17.40 9.61
C PRO A 50 5.90 -16.31 9.08
N SER A 51 5.88 -15.17 9.76
CA SER A 51 6.75 -14.04 9.51
C SER A 51 7.50 -13.69 10.79
N CYS A 52 8.76 -13.28 10.63
CA CYS A 52 9.61 -12.90 11.75
C CYS A 52 10.36 -11.62 11.44
N ILE A 53 10.67 -10.86 12.48
CA ILE A 53 11.63 -9.74 12.44
C ILE A 53 12.63 -9.92 13.58
N GLY A 54 13.88 -10.18 13.22
CA GLY A 54 14.89 -10.62 14.20
C GLY A 54 14.38 -11.85 14.99
N PRO A 55 14.35 -11.80 16.32
CA PRO A 55 13.88 -12.91 17.16
C PRO A 55 12.35 -12.97 17.29
N LEU A 56 11.62 -11.93 16.88
CA LEU A 56 10.18 -11.84 17.08
C LEU A 56 9.41 -12.55 15.97
N ARG A 57 8.48 -13.41 16.37
CA ARG A 57 7.43 -13.92 15.48
C ARG A 57 6.31 -12.89 15.42
N ILE A 58 5.96 -12.46 14.22
CA ILE A 58 4.90 -11.49 13.99
C ILE A 58 3.72 -12.12 13.28
N ARG A 59 2.52 -11.70 13.68
CA ARG A 59 1.25 -12.01 13.03
C ARG A 59 1.07 -11.13 11.79
N PRO A 60 0.22 -11.51 10.82
CA PRO A 60 -0.12 -10.61 9.74
C PRO A 60 -0.89 -9.38 10.26
N VAL A 61 -0.87 -8.30 9.50
CA VAL A 61 -1.81 -7.19 9.71
C VAL A 61 -3.23 -7.73 9.51
N THR A 62 -4.12 -7.56 10.47
CA THR A 62 -5.54 -7.95 10.38
C THR A 62 -6.43 -6.70 10.34
N PRO A 63 -7.71 -6.82 9.96
CA PRO A 63 -8.64 -5.69 10.03
C PRO A 63 -8.68 -5.04 11.43
N ALA A 64 -8.69 -5.85 12.49
CA ALA A 64 -8.71 -5.34 13.85
C ALA A 64 -7.42 -4.59 14.23
N ILE A 65 -6.24 -5.13 13.90
CA ILE A 65 -4.96 -4.44 14.16
C ILE A 65 -4.93 -3.09 13.44
N TRP A 66 -5.36 -3.08 12.17
CA TRP A 66 -5.36 -1.87 11.35
C TRP A 66 -6.30 -0.79 11.89
N SER A 67 -7.55 -1.16 12.22
CA SER A 67 -8.51 -0.23 12.82
C SER A 67 -8.07 0.25 14.20
N TYR A 68 -7.42 -0.60 14.99
CA TYR A 68 -6.90 -0.20 16.29
C TYR A 68 -5.77 0.83 16.15
N LEU A 69 -4.81 0.60 15.25
CA LEU A 69 -3.75 1.58 14.93
C LEU A 69 -4.32 2.93 14.50
N TRP A 70 -5.37 2.90 13.67
CA TRP A 70 -6.05 4.12 13.23
C TRP A 70 -6.73 4.84 14.39
N ALA A 71 -7.40 4.09 15.29
CA ALA A 71 -8.03 4.65 16.48
C ALA A 71 -7.02 5.29 17.45
N LEU A 72 -5.79 4.77 17.51
CA LEU A 72 -4.69 5.37 18.28
C LEU A 72 -4.09 6.62 17.63
N GLY A 73 -4.43 6.93 16.38
CA GLY A 73 -3.81 8.01 15.62
C GLY A 73 -2.38 7.69 15.17
N ASN A 74 -2.04 6.41 15.01
CA ASN A 74 -0.71 5.99 14.57
C ASN A 74 -0.46 6.44 13.11
N ASN A 75 0.68 7.09 12.86
CA ASN A 75 0.98 7.71 11.58
C ASN A 75 1.07 6.72 10.41
N TYR A 76 1.31 5.43 10.66
CA TYR A 76 1.29 4.41 9.60
C TYR A 76 -0.08 4.28 8.92
N THR A 77 -1.16 4.62 9.62
CA THR A 77 -2.53 4.59 9.07
C THR A 77 -2.96 5.94 8.46
N GLY A 78 -2.15 6.98 8.68
CA GLY A 78 -2.36 8.33 8.15
C GLY A 78 -1.22 8.73 7.22
N ASP A 79 -0.41 9.69 7.67
CA ASP A 79 0.76 10.15 6.92
C ASP A 79 2.00 9.31 7.27
N ILE A 80 2.19 8.19 6.55
CA ILE A 80 3.31 7.25 6.76
C ILE A 80 4.67 7.96 6.80
N ARG A 81 4.84 9.10 6.09
CA ARG A 81 6.11 9.85 6.06
C ARG A 81 6.44 10.53 7.39
N LYS A 82 5.46 10.64 8.29
CA LYS A 82 5.59 11.18 9.64
C LYS A 82 5.68 10.10 10.73
N ALA A 83 5.67 8.82 10.35
CA ALA A 83 5.81 7.74 11.31
C ALA A 83 7.16 7.81 12.02
N ASP A 84 7.14 7.75 13.34
CA ASP A 84 8.31 7.80 14.21
C ASP A 84 8.59 6.46 14.91
N ASP A 85 9.58 6.46 15.80
CA ASP A 85 9.98 5.29 16.59
C ASP A 85 8.83 4.78 17.48
N MET A 86 7.99 5.69 18.01
CA MET A 86 6.84 5.32 18.83
C MET A 86 5.76 4.65 17.99
N ASP A 87 5.48 5.19 16.80
CA ASP A 87 4.54 4.58 15.86
C ASP A 87 4.97 3.16 15.48
N THR A 88 6.28 2.99 15.26
CA THR A 88 6.92 1.70 14.92
C THR A 88 6.81 0.71 16.07
N ASP A 89 7.09 1.17 17.29
CA ASP A 89 6.99 0.36 18.51
C ASP A 89 5.57 -0.13 18.77
N ILE A 90 4.58 0.76 18.71
CA ILE A 90 3.15 0.42 18.89
C ILE A 90 2.72 -0.62 17.84
N PHE A 91 3.07 -0.39 16.58
CA PHE A 91 2.67 -1.31 15.52
C PHE A 91 3.34 -2.68 15.67
N LEU A 92 4.65 -2.72 15.90
CA LEU A 92 5.34 -3.99 16.10
C LEU A 92 4.84 -4.74 17.34
N TYR A 93 4.54 -4.02 18.42
CA TYR A 93 3.94 -4.58 19.63
C TYR A 93 2.60 -5.28 19.32
N LEU A 94 1.70 -4.60 18.59
CA LEU A 94 0.40 -5.14 18.19
C LEU A 94 0.51 -6.37 17.28
N LEU A 95 1.53 -6.43 16.41
CA LEU A 95 1.76 -7.60 15.56
C LEU A 95 2.33 -8.79 16.34
N SER A 96 2.91 -8.57 17.52
CA SER A 96 3.58 -9.59 18.32
C SER A 96 2.71 -10.12 19.46
N HIS A 97 1.57 -9.48 19.76
CA HIS A 97 0.66 -9.85 20.83
C HIS A 97 -0.75 -10.14 20.32
N ASP A 98 -1.53 -10.83 21.14
CA ASP A 98 -2.95 -11.02 20.85
C ASP A 98 -3.73 -9.74 21.17
N LEU A 99 -4.63 -9.34 20.26
CA LEU A 99 -5.54 -8.23 20.51
C LEU A 99 -6.47 -8.52 21.70
N HIS A 100 -6.80 -9.80 21.93
CA HIS A 100 -7.62 -10.22 23.07
C HIS A 100 -6.93 -10.07 24.42
N ASP A 101 -5.60 -10.01 24.43
CA ASP A 101 -4.77 -9.88 25.63
C ASP A 101 -4.33 -8.42 25.88
N LEU A 102 -4.87 -7.46 25.11
CA LEU A 102 -4.49 -6.06 25.24
C LEU A 102 -5.11 -5.37 26.45
N TYR A 103 -4.41 -4.33 26.90
CA TYR A 103 -4.76 -3.52 28.05
C TYR A 103 -6.07 -2.75 27.88
N ASP A 104 -6.68 -2.38 29.01
CA ASP A 104 -7.98 -1.71 29.09
C ASP A 104 -7.94 -0.28 28.52
N THR A 105 -6.77 0.36 28.41
CA THR A 105 -6.64 1.73 27.89
C THR A 105 -5.54 1.91 26.83
N PRO A 106 -5.71 2.86 25.87
CA PRO A 106 -4.66 3.25 24.93
C PRO A 106 -3.33 3.68 25.58
N ALA A 107 -3.40 4.30 26.77
CA ALA A 107 -2.23 4.78 27.49
C ALA A 107 -1.38 3.63 28.05
N GLU A 108 -2.00 2.58 28.58
CA GLU A 108 -1.32 1.39 29.08
C GLU A 108 -0.64 0.63 27.94
N LEU A 109 -1.33 0.49 26.80
CA LEU A 109 -0.76 -0.10 25.60
C LEU A 109 0.45 0.67 25.08
N THR A 110 0.33 2.00 25.01
CA THR A 110 1.44 2.86 24.62
C THR A 110 2.61 2.65 25.57
N GLY A 111 2.37 2.70 26.88
CA GLY A 111 3.41 2.46 27.90
C GLY A 111 4.11 1.10 27.77
N ALA A 112 3.38 0.04 27.43
CA ALA A 112 3.94 -1.29 27.20
C ALA A 112 4.78 -1.36 25.91
N ALA A 113 4.34 -0.65 24.86
CA ALA A 113 5.01 -0.62 23.56
C ALA A 113 6.27 0.24 23.55
N ILE A 114 6.42 1.24 24.42
CA ILE A 114 7.60 2.14 24.42
C ILE A 114 8.92 1.34 24.39
N GLY A 115 9.75 1.61 23.38
CA GLY A 115 11.05 0.98 23.18
C GLY A 115 10.99 -0.48 22.77
N TYR A 116 9.85 -0.99 22.27
CA TYR A 116 9.65 -2.40 21.97
C TYR A 116 10.67 -2.94 20.95
N CYS A 117 10.99 -2.19 19.90
CA CYS A 117 12.03 -2.57 18.94
C CYS A 117 13.38 -2.73 19.64
N GLY A 118 13.81 -1.70 20.39
CA GLY A 118 15.07 -1.71 21.12
C GLY A 118 15.18 -2.85 22.15
N LYS A 119 14.11 -3.12 22.92
CA LYS A 119 14.05 -4.23 23.89
C LYS A 119 14.24 -5.61 23.24
N ASN A 120 13.90 -5.73 21.95
CA ASN A 120 14.04 -6.96 21.18
C ASN A 120 15.26 -6.96 20.24
N GLY A 121 16.14 -5.96 20.36
CA GLY A 121 17.35 -5.85 19.52
C GLY A 121 17.05 -5.62 18.05
N ILE A 122 15.92 -4.95 17.74
CA ILE A 122 15.48 -4.66 16.38
C ILE A 122 15.77 -3.19 16.08
N ASP A 123 16.43 -2.97 14.94
CA ASP A 123 16.72 -1.64 14.41
C ASP A 123 15.44 -0.98 13.85
N TYR A 124 15.23 0.31 14.16
CA TYR A 124 14.02 1.05 13.78
C TYR A 124 13.89 1.23 12.27
N ASP A 125 14.98 1.46 11.54
CA ASP A 125 14.94 1.57 10.07
C ASP A 125 14.55 0.22 9.44
N ILE A 126 15.09 -0.88 9.96
CA ILE A 126 14.72 -2.23 9.52
C ILE A 126 13.24 -2.51 9.81
N ALA A 127 12.77 -2.18 11.02
CA ALA A 127 11.38 -2.37 11.42
C ALA A 127 10.43 -1.53 10.56
N GLY A 128 10.66 -0.23 10.44
CA GLY A 128 9.82 0.67 9.66
C GLY A 128 9.75 0.27 8.19
N ASN A 129 10.88 -0.13 7.59
CA ASN A 129 10.89 -0.64 6.21
C ASN A 129 10.09 -1.93 6.04
N LEU A 130 10.12 -2.83 7.03
CA LEU A 130 9.29 -4.04 7.01
C LEU A 130 7.81 -3.70 7.14
N LEU A 131 7.44 -2.84 8.10
CA LEU A 131 6.06 -2.42 8.33
C LEU A 131 5.48 -1.75 7.08
N CYS A 132 6.20 -0.82 6.45
CA CYS A 132 5.80 -0.22 5.17
C CYS A 132 5.54 -1.27 4.07
N LYS A 133 6.38 -2.31 3.98
CA LYS A 133 6.17 -3.41 3.02
C LYS A 133 4.92 -4.22 3.36
N MET A 134 4.69 -4.50 4.64
CA MET A 134 3.50 -5.23 5.10
C MET A 134 2.22 -4.44 4.80
N ILE A 135 2.21 -3.12 5.02
CA ILE A 135 1.10 -2.23 4.66
C ILE A 135 0.85 -2.29 3.15
N GLY A 136 1.91 -2.09 2.35
CA GLY A 136 1.81 -2.12 0.90
C GLY A 136 1.23 -3.45 0.38
N GLN A 137 1.61 -4.57 1.01
CA GLN A 137 1.07 -5.89 0.71
C GLN A 137 -0.38 -6.06 1.16
N ALA A 138 -0.74 -5.59 2.35
CA ALA A 138 -2.10 -5.69 2.89
C ALA A 138 -3.12 -5.04 1.94
N PHE A 139 -2.79 -3.87 1.38
CA PHE A 139 -3.68 -3.13 0.48
C PHE A 139 -3.42 -3.38 -1.00
N TYR A 140 -2.41 -4.18 -1.36
CA TYR A 140 -2.05 -4.50 -2.75
C TYR A 140 -3.26 -4.91 -3.61
N PRO A 141 -4.19 -5.76 -3.14
CA PRO A 141 -5.35 -6.16 -3.95
C PRO A 141 -6.25 -4.99 -4.37
N LEU A 142 -6.32 -3.92 -3.57
CA LEU A 142 -7.17 -2.76 -3.85
C LEU A 142 -6.69 -1.95 -5.07
N ARG A 143 -5.45 -2.13 -5.53
CA ARG A 143 -4.95 -1.54 -6.79
C ARG A 143 -5.73 -1.99 -8.03
N MET A 144 -6.55 -3.04 -7.92
CA MET A 144 -7.44 -3.46 -9.01
C MET A 144 -8.68 -2.56 -9.17
N LEU A 145 -8.98 -1.72 -8.16
CA LEU A 145 -10.11 -0.80 -8.26
C LEU A 145 -9.79 0.30 -9.29
N PRO A 146 -10.78 0.71 -10.09
CA PRO A 146 -10.59 1.83 -11.01
C PRO A 146 -10.32 3.12 -10.20
N GLU A 147 -9.48 3.99 -10.76
CA GLU A 147 -9.30 5.34 -10.21
C GLU A 147 -10.65 6.06 -10.21
N THR A 148 -11.14 6.43 -9.03
CA THR A 148 -12.35 7.22 -8.91
C THR A 148 -12.02 8.67 -9.24
N SER A 149 -12.65 9.21 -10.27
CA SER A 149 -12.52 10.62 -10.69
C SER A 149 -13.06 11.63 -9.68
N SER A 150 -13.64 11.18 -8.57
CA SER A 150 -13.93 11.98 -7.40
C SER A 150 -12.64 12.20 -6.61
N GLY A 151 -12.00 13.35 -6.84
CA GLY A 151 -10.92 13.93 -6.04
C GLY A 151 -11.35 14.27 -4.61
N GLY A 152 -11.88 13.30 -3.89
CA GLY A 152 -12.12 13.40 -2.46
C GLY A 152 -10.80 13.22 -1.75
N GLY A 153 -10.07 14.32 -1.55
CA GLY A 153 -8.94 14.39 -0.61
C GLY A 153 -9.37 14.23 0.86
N GLY A 154 -10.34 13.35 1.13
CA GLY A 154 -10.71 12.95 2.47
C GLY A 154 -9.66 11.98 3.01
N MET A 155 -9.29 12.13 4.28
CA MET A 155 -8.45 11.15 4.95
C MET A 155 -9.12 9.78 4.92
N ASN A 156 -8.32 8.73 4.75
CA ASN A 156 -8.81 7.37 4.90
C ASN A 156 -9.32 7.17 6.33
N VAL A 157 -10.55 6.64 6.45
CA VAL A 157 -11.20 6.36 7.74
C VAL A 157 -11.29 4.84 7.88
N TYR A 158 -10.64 4.30 8.91
CA TYR A 158 -10.60 2.87 9.22
C TYR A 158 -11.32 2.56 10.55
N ASP A 159 -12.47 3.20 10.76
CA ASP A 159 -13.30 3.09 11.95
C ASP A 159 -14.03 1.73 12.06
N ILE A 160 -14.91 1.61 13.06
CA ILE A 160 -15.70 0.40 13.30
C ILE A 160 -16.62 0.06 12.11
N ASP A 161 -17.15 1.06 11.41
CA ASP A 161 -18.02 0.85 10.24
C ASP A 161 -17.21 0.29 9.08
N TRP A 162 -16.00 0.82 8.84
CA TRP A 162 -15.08 0.26 7.86
C TRP A 162 -14.73 -1.20 8.18
N MET A 163 -14.31 -1.48 9.42
CA MET A 163 -13.88 -2.80 9.86
C MET A 163 -15.01 -3.82 9.75
N THR A 164 -16.18 -3.51 10.31
CA THR A 164 -17.32 -4.43 10.30
C THR A 164 -17.84 -4.67 8.89
N ARG A 165 -17.82 -3.65 8.01
CA ARG A 165 -18.19 -3.81 6.60
C ARG A 165 -17.27 -4.77 5.87
N ILE A 166 -15.94 -4.57 5.93
CA ILE A 166 -15.01 -5.47 5.25
C ILE A 166 -15.11 -6.89 5.81
N CYS A 167 -15.16 -7.05 7.14
CA CYS A 167 -15.29 -8.35 7.77
C CYS A 167 -16.60 -9.07 7.39
N SER A 168 -17.72 -8.35 7.33
CA SER A 168 -19.01 -8.91 6.95
C SER A 168 -19.02 -9.44 5.52
N ILE A 169 -18.49 -8.65 4.56
CA ILE A 169 -18.40 -9.06 3.17
C ILE A 169 -17.49 -10.28 3.03
N VAL A 170 -16.31 -10.24 3.64
CA VAL A 170 -15.33 -11.34 3.53
C VAL A 170 -15.87 -12.61 4.19
N ALA A 171 -16.51 -12.52 5.36
CA ALA A 171 -17.15 -13.66 6.02
C ALA A 171 -18.22 -14.33 5.14
N GLN A 172 -19.00 -13.54 4.38
CA GLN A 172 -19.97 -14.08 3.41
C GLN A 172 -19.28 -14.79 2.24
N GLU A 173 -18.17 -14.25 1.74
CA GLU A 173 -17.41 -14.84 0.63
C GLU A 173 -16.68 -16.13 0.99
N THR A 174 -16.18 -16.23 2.23
CA THR A 174 -15.36 -17.36 2.67
C THR A 174 -16.13 -18.37 3.52
N HIS A 175 -17.36 -18.04 3.92
CA HIS A 175 -18.16 -18.78 4.92
C HIS A 175 -17.47 -18.93 6.29
N GLU A 176 -16.54 -18.01 6.60
CA GLU A 176 -15.87 -17.96 7.89
C GLU A 176 -16.68 -17.15 8.91
N ARG A 177 -16.36 -17.33 10.20
CA ARG A 177 -16.92 -16.47 11.25
C ARG A 177 -16.34 -15.06 11.14
N ALA A 178 -17.19 -14.04 11.31
CA ALA A 178 -16.75 -12.64 11.29
C ALA A 178 -15.61 -12.35 12.30
N SER A 179 -15.61 -13.01 13.46
CA SER A 179 -14.52 -12.90 14.44
C SER A 179 -13.19 -13.45 13.91
N TYR A 180 -13.20 -14.58 13.20
CA TYR A 180 -11.99 -15.10 12.56
C TYR A 180 -11.46 -14.15 11.49
N VAL A 181 -12.35 -13.61 10.65
CA VAL A 181 -11.98 -12.62 9.63
C VAL A 181 -11.39 -11.35 10.26
N MET A 182 -11.93 -10.93 11.40
CA MET A 182 -11.53 -9.71 12.11
C MET A 182 -10.15 -9.84 12.77
N PHE A 183 -9.90 -10.95 13.47
CA PHE A 183 -8.74 -11.10 14.35
C PHE A 183 -7.62 -11.99 13.80
N GLU A 184 -7.92 -12.92 12.88
CA GLU A 184 -6.97 -13.94 12.43
C GLU A 184 -6.62 -13.83 10.94
N MET A 185 -7.60 -13.49 10.11
CA MET A 185 -7.39 -13.39 8.66
C MET A 185 -6.53 -12.17 8.33
N SER A 186 -5.51 -12.36 7.49
CA SER A 186 -4.67 -11.25 7.05
C SER A 186 -5.48 -10.24 6.25
N LEU A 187 -5.19 -8.96 6.43
CA LEU A 187 -5.83 -7.87 5.72
C LEU A 187 -5.62 -7.98 4.21
N CYS A 188 -4.48 -8.53 3.77
CA CYS A 188 -4.26 -8.89 2.36
C CYS A 188 -5.30 -9.89 1.85
N ALA A 189 -5.61 -10.93 2.62
CA ALA A 189 -6.66 -11.88 2.25
C ALA A 189 -8.04 -11.21 2.28
N CYS A 190 -8.34 -10.42 3.31
CA CYS A 190 -9.59 -9.67 3.41
C CYS A 190 -9.80 -8.75 2.19
N CYS A 191 -8.80 -7.94 1.82
CA CYS A 191 -8.84 -7.10 0.62
C CYS A 191 -8.96 -7.93 -0.67
N SER A 192 -8.32 -9.10 -0.74
CA SER A 192 -8.45 -9.99 -1.90
C SER A 192 -9.88 -10.53 -2.06
N TYR A 193 -10.48 -11.06 -0.99
CA TYR A 193 -11.86 -11.55 -1.02
C TYR A 193 -12.87 -10.44 -1.23
N PHE A 194 -12.64 -9.26 -0.64
CA PHE A 194 -13.44 -8.07 -0.91
C PHE A 194 -13.45 -7.71 -2.39
N ILE A 195 -12.29 -7.75 -3.06
CA ILE A 195 -12.21 -7.53 -4.52
C ILE A 195 -12.95 -8.62 -5.30
N GLN A 196 -12.88 -9.89 -4.89
CA GLN A 196 -13.66 -10.95 -5.52
C GLN A 196 -15.16 -10.73 -5.36
N ALA A 197 -15.61 -10.27 -4.20
CA ALA A 197 -17.01 -9.91 -3.96
C ALA A 197 -17.48 -8.80 -4.91
N LEU A 198 -16.67 -7.73 -5.04
CA LEU A 198 -17.00 -6.61 -5.93
C LEU A 198 -17.06 -7.04 -7.41
N LYS A 199 -16.17 -7.93 -7.84
CA LYS A 199 -16.15 -8.45 -9.22
C LYS A 199 -17.45 -9.17 -9.61
N LYS A 200 -18.19 -9.76 -8.66
CA LYS A 200 -19.47 -10.41 -8.96
C LYS A 200 -20.49 -9.46 -9.58
N ASN A 201 -20.40 -8.17 -9.25
CA ASN A 201 -21.29 -7.13 -9.76
C ASN A 201 -20.63 -6.25 -10.84
N ASP A 202 -19.38 -6.54 -11.21
CA ASP A 202 -18.63 -5.78 -12.20
C ASP A 202 -18.93 -6.26 -13.63
N THR A 203 -20.07 -5.83 -14.14
CA THR A 203 -20.51 -6.17 -15.51
C THR A 203 -19.63 -5.58 -16.61
N LYS A 204 -18.78 -4.60 -16.30
CA LYS A 204 -17.93 -3.89 -17.26
C LYS A 204 -16.47 -4.34 -17.21
N ASN A 205 -16.11 -5.29 -16.35
CA ASN A 205 -14.74 -5.76 -16.14
C ASN A 205 -13.75 -4.61 -15.86
N THR A 206 -14.18 -3.61 -15.09
CA THR A 206 -13.34 -2.48 -14.67
C THR A 206 -12.42 -2.83 -13.51
N ILE A 207 -12.79 -3.81 -12.68
CA ILE A 207 -12.01 -4.28 -11.54
C ILE A 207 -11.06 -5.39 -12.01
N ARG A 208 -9.84 -5.01 -12.38
CA ARG A 208 -8.84 -5.96 -12.87
C ARG A 208 -7.42 -5.46 -12.61
N LYS A 209 -6.46 -6.38 -12.63
CA LYS A 209 -5.05 -5.99 -12.71
C LYS A 209 -4.81 -5.31 -14.06
N ARG A 210 -4.15 -4.16 -14.03
CA ARG A 210 -3.63 -3.50 -15.24
C ARG A 210 -2.53 -4.38 -15.82
N SER A 211 -2.49 -4.50 -17.14
CA SER A 211 -1.41 -5.23 -17.82
C SER A 211 -0.16 -4.37 -17.93
N ASP A 212 1.01 -5.01 -17.97
CA ASP A 212 2.28 -4.32 -18.21
C ASP A 212 2.25 -3.52 -19.52
N THR A 213 1.57 -4.04 -20.55
CA THR A 213 1.39 -3.34 -21.82
C THR A 213 0.63 -2.02 -21.65
N GLU A 214 -0.44 -2.02 -20.84
CA GLU A 214 -1.20 -0.79 -20.56
C GLU A 214 -0.38 0.20 -19.76
N LEU A 215 0.36 -0.26 -18.74
CA LEU A 215 1.23 0.57 -17.92
C LEU A 215 2.38 1.16 -18.74
N CYS A 216 3.07 0.36 -19.55
CA CYS A 216 4.13 0.82 -20.44
C CYS A 216 3.61 1.85 -21.46
N ARG A 217 2.40 1.65 -22.01
CA ARG A 217 1.79 2.63 -22.90
C ARG A 217 1.52 3.95 -22.18
N GLU A 218 0.98 3.91 -20.96
CA GLU A 218 0.70 5.11 -20.17
C GLU A 218 1.97 5.86 -19.77
N ILE A 219 3.00 5.14 -19.31
CA ILE A 219 4.33 5.70 -19.01
C ILE A 219 4.89 6.37 -20.25
N TYR A 220 4.80 5.72 -21.42
CA TYR A 220 5.26 6.31 -22.68
C TYR A 220 4.47 7.57 -23.04
N GLU A 221 3.14 7.54 -23.02
CA GLU A 221 2.29 8.68 -23.33
C GLU A 221 2.54 9.86 -22.38
N TYR A 222 2.72 9.59 -21.09
CA TYR A 222 3.04 10.60 -20.09
C TYR A 222 4.46 11.16 -20.27
N THR A 223 5.45 10.30 -20.53
CA THR A 223 6.82 10.71 -20.87
C THR A 223 6.84 11.62 -22.10
N MET A 224 6.03 11.31 -23.13
CA MET A 224 5.90 12.18 -24.31
C MET A 224 5.28 13.53 -23.95
N LYS A 225 4.26 13.59 -23.08
CA LYS A 225 3.71 14.87 -22.58
C LYS A 225 4.74 15.70 -21.84
N LEU A 226 5.53 15.09 -20.95
CA LEU A 226 6.63 15.75 -20.24
C LEU A 226 7.71 16.24 -21.22
N ALA A 227 8.06 15.43 -22.22
CA ALA A 227 8.99 15.78 -23.27
C ALA A 227 8.53 17.00 -24.07
N GLU A 228 7.26 17.05 -24.48
CA GLU A 228 6.70 18.22 -25.16
C GLU A 228 6.76 19.48 -24.29
N ALA A 229 6.40 19.37 -23.01
CA ALA A 229 6.46 20.48 -22.07
C ALA A 229 7.90 20.97 -21.87
N PHE A 230 8.87 20.06 -21.74
CA PHE A 230 10.28 20.38 -21.58
C PHE A 230 10.84 21.09 -22.83
N LEU A 231 10.56 20.56 -24.03
CA LEU A 231 11.00 21.16 -25.30
C LEU A 231 10.43 22.56 -25.49
N ARG A 232 9.15 22.79 -25.18
CA ARG A 232 8.53 24.12 -25.23
C ARG A 232 9.22 25.10 -24.27
N ARG A 233 9.55 24.67 -23.04
CA ARG A 233 10.30 25.50 -22.07
C ARG A 233 11.71 25.86 -22.58
N LYS A 234 12.34 24.97 -23.35
CA LYS A 234 13.64 25.20 -23.99
C LYS A 234 13.56 25.97 -25.32
N GLY A 235 12.36 26.43 -25.71
CA GLY A 235 12.16 27.26 -26.91
C GLY A 235 12.04 26.48 -28.22
N TYR A 236 11.93 25.15 -28.17
CA TYR A 236 11.72 24.35 -29.37
C TYR A 236 10.25 24.41 -29.81
N ALA A 237 10.03 24.53 -31.12
CA ALA A 237 8.70 24.38 -31.69
C ALA A 237 8.23 22.93 -31.58
N VAL A 238 7.06 22.74 -30.97
CA VAL A 238 6.36 21.45 -30.90
C VAL A 238 5.01 21.64 -31.58
N VAL A 239 4.87 21.13 -32.80
CA VAL A 239 3.62 21.19 -33.57
C VAL A 239 2.55 20.41 -32.82
N LYS A 240 1.31 20.92 -32.71
CA LYS A 240 0.19 20.15 -32.15
C LYS A 240 -0.08 18.92 -33.02
#